data_AF-A0A484HE84-F1
#
_entry.id   AF-A0A484HE84-F1
#
_cell.length_a   1.000
_cell.length_b   1.000
_cell.length_c   1.000
_cell.angle_alpha   90.00
_cell.angle_beta   90.00
_cell.angle_gamma   90.00
#
_symmetry.space_group_name_H-M   'P 1'
#
loop_
_entity.id
_entity.type
_entity.pdbx_description
1 polymer ?
#
loop_
_entity_poly.entity_id
_entity_poly.type
_entity_poly.pdbx_seq_one_letter_code
_entity_poly.pdbx_strand_id
1 'polypeptide(L)'
;MARLKHTLGIAAAIWAMGFHAPDAFCLEDCRIGDRPVVLYKIIHAWYDLPDGEWEFLCRKRATCVRDGAARVRHDPVTKRLRIDVAKDMAPLLFYSPGPRPPYFRMKWLSREYFGNARRARALKKDGRVRGFAFENIPTKTARKLLDMEKDISFSMEGAIQGLANGEIALARSGRLIKTCPAETKKEPAPPIAIKIIDRKTGKVMARWEAARN
;
A
#
# COMPACT_ATOMS: atom_id res chain seq x y z
N MET A 1 -34.63 10.61 21.82
CA MET A 1 -34.20 9.20 21.68
C MET A 1 -34.80 8.60 20.40
N ALA A 2 -34.14 8.75 19.25
CA ALA A 2 -34.54 8.10 18.00
C ALA A 2 -33.44 8.26 16.92
N ARG A 3 -32.21 7.76 17.16
CA ARG A 3 -31.13 7.74 16.16
C ARG A 3 -30.23 6.50 16.25
N LEU A 4 -30.79 5.36 16.66
CA LEU A 4 -30.04 4.10 16.79
C LEU A 4 -30.52 2.97 15.85
N LYS A 5 -31.55 3.19 15.02
CA LYS A 5 -32.12 2.12 14.17
C LYS A 5 -31.67 2.13 12.70
N HIS A 6 -31.03 3.19 12.21
CA HIS A 6 -30.61 3.28 10.79
C HIS A 6 -29.18 2.80 10.50
N THR A 7 -28.29 2.77 11.48
CA THR A 7 -26.89 2.34 11.30
C THR A 7 -26.71 0.84 11.09
N LEU A 8 -27.70 0.01 11.45
CA LEU A 8 -27.66 -1.44 11.20
C LEU A 8 -28.06 -1.83 9.76
N GLY A 9 -28.79 -0.97 9.03
CA GLY A 9 -29.29 -1.32 7.68
C GLY A 9 -28.22 -1.29 6.58
N ILE A 10 -27.27 -0.36 6.67
CA ILE A 10 -26.28 -0.12 5.59
C ILE A 10 -25.15 -1.15 5.62
N ALA A 11 -24.80 -1.67 6.81
CA ALA A 11 -23.85 -2.77 6.94
C ALA A 11 -24.33 -4.06 6.24
N ALA A 12 -25.65 -4.25 6.12
CA ALA A 12 -26.26 -5.38 5.43
C ALA A 12 -26.38 -5.19 3.91
N ALA A 13 -26.46 -3.95 3.41
CA ALA A 13 -26.63 -3.67 1.98
C ALA A 13 -25.36 -3.94 1.13
N ILE A 14 -24.17 -3.78 1.73
CA ILE A 14 -22.89 -4.17 1.09
C ILE A 14 -22.80 -5.71 0.91
N TRP A 15 -23.65 -6.47 1.63
CA TRP A 15 -23.61 -7.92 1.71
C TRP A 15 -24.43 -8.65 0.64
N ALA A 16 -25.40 -8.01 -0.03
CA ALA A 16 -26.34 -8.69 -0.93
C ALA A 16 -25.94 -8.70 -2.41
N MET A 17 -24.90 -7.98 -2.82
CA MET A 17 -24.53 -7.86 -4.25
C MET A 17 -23.48 -8.92 -4.65
N GLY A 18 -23.97 -10.13 -4.92
CA GLY A 18 -23.25 -11.21 -5.57
C GLY A 18 -23.07 -10.94 -7.07
N PHE A 19 -22.07 -10.13 -7.43
CA PHE A 19 -21.59 -10.00 -8.81
C PHE A 19 -20.23 -10.68 -8.95
N HIS A 20 -20.16 -11.68 -9.84
CA HIS A 20 -18.91 -12.28 -10.29
C HIS A 20 -18.10 -11.22 -11.04
N ALA A 21 -16.98 -10.81 -10.45
CA ALA A 21 -15.99 -9.97 -11.13
C ALA A 21 -14.99 -10.88 -11.86
N PRO A 22 -14.53 -10.51 -13.07
CA PRO A 22 -13.48 -11.26 -13.76
C PRO A 22 -12.17 -11.23 -12.95
N ASP A 23 -11.46 -12.37 -12.93
CA ASP A 23 -10.25 -12.65 -12.13
C ASP A 23 -9.13 -11.58 -12.22
N ALA A 24 -9.16 -10.74 -13.24
CA ALA A 24 -8.22 -9.64 -13.44
C ALA A 24 -8.27 -8.55 -12.34
N PHE A 25 -9.35 -8.43 -11.58
CA PHE A 25 -9.50 -7.43 -10.50
C PHE A 25 -9.17 -7.95 -9.09
N CYS A 26 -8.86 -9.24 -8.95
CA CYS A 26 -8.53 -9.87 -7.66
C CYS A 26 -7.02 -10.12 -7.48
N LEU A 27 -6.16 -9.34 -8.14
CA LEU A 27 -4.71 -9.50 -8.09
C LEU A 27 -4.05 -9.02 -6.79
N GLU A 28 -4.83 -8.40 -5.89
CA GLU A 28 -4.34 -7.79 -4.65
C GLU A 28 -5.22 -8.20 -3.48
N ASP A 29 -4.59 -8.66 -2.39
CA ASP A 29 -5.27 -8.93 -1.13
C ASP A 29 -5.27 -7.63 -0.31
N CYS A 30 -6.44 -6.99 -0.26
CA CYS A 30 -6.64 -5.75 0.46
C CYS A 30 -7.49 -5.96 1.71
N ARG A 31 -7.09 -5.29 2.79
CA ARG A 31 -7.75 -5.33 4.09
C ARG A 31 -7.96 -3.91 4.63
N ILE A 32 -9.07 -3.71 5.34
CA ILE A 32 -9.33 -2.50 6.14
C ILE A 32 -9.49 -2.93 7.59
N GLY A 33 -8.51 -2.58 8.43
CA GLY A 33 -8.32 -3.25 9.72
C GLY A 33 -8.06 -4.75 9.49
N ASP A 34 -8.79 -5.60 10.20
CA ASP A 34 -8.66 -7.06 10.10
C ASP A 34 -9.66 -7.70 9.12
N ARG A 35 -10.28 -6.91 8.25
CA ARG A 35 -11.30 -7.42 7.32
C ARG A 35 -10.79 -7.40 5.89
N PRO A 36 -10.83 -8.52 5.16
CA PRO A 36 -10.59 -8.51 3.72
C PRO A 36 -11.68 -7.71 3.02
N VAL A 37 -11.30 -6.94 2.01
CA VAL A 37 -12.20 -6.07 1.26
C VAL A 37 -11.89 -6.09 -0.23
N VAL A 38 -12.91 -5.80 -1.02
CA VAL A 38 -12.77 -5.54 -2.44
C VAL A 38 -12.78 -4.03 -2.63
N LEU A 39 -11.60 -3.42 -2.79
CA LEU A 39 -11.46 -1.95 -2.73
C LEU A 39 -12.34 -1.23 -3.76
N TYR A 40 -12.50 -1.74 -4.98
CA TYR A 40 -13.33 -1.08 -5.98
C TYR A 40 -14.80 -0.99 -5.54
N LYS A 41 -15.32 -1.99 -4.82
CA LYS A 41 -16.69 -1.95 -4.26
C LYS A 41 -16.81 -0.90 -3.18
N ILE A 42 -15.79 -0.80 -2.32
CA ILE A 42 -15.72 0.24 -1.29
C ILE A 42 -15.66 1.63 -1.93
N ILE A 43 -14.83 1.82 -2.95
CA ILE A 43 -14.72 3.07 -3.70
C ILE A 43 -16.08 3.45 -4.31
N HIS A 44 -16.75 2.52 -4.98
CA HIS A 44 -18.05 2.78 -5.59
C HIS A 44 -19.11 3.15 -4.55
N ALA A 45 -19.24 2.35 -3.48
CA ALA A 45 -20.16 2.65 -2.40
C ALA A 45 -19.86 4.03 -1.77
N TRP A 46 -18.59 4.38 -1.61
CA TRP A 46 -18.20 5.67 -1.05
C TRP A 46 -18.63 6.84 -1.96
N TYR A 47 -18.66 6.69 -3.28
CA TYR A 47 -19.25 7.74 -4.15
C TYR A 47 -20.73 7.96 -3.85
N ASP A 48 -21.49 6.89 -3.69
CA ASP A 48 -22.96 6.92 -3.59
C ASP A 48 -23.47 7.27 -2.17
N LEU A 49 -22.65 7.07 -1.14
CA LEU A 49 -23.06 7.34 0.24
C LEU A 49 -23.21 8.85 0.53
N PRO A 50 -24.28 9.28 1.24
CA PRO A 50 -24.41 10.63 1.77
C PRO A 50 -23.24 11.05 2.67
N ASP A 51 -23.09 12.36 2.89
CA ASP A 51 -22.08 12.89 3.79
C ASP A 51 -22.26 12.37 5.23
N GLY A 52 -21.15 12.05 5.88
CA GLY A 52 -21.12 11.47 7.23
C GLY A 52 -21.26 9.94 7.28
N GLU A 53 -21.96 9.32 6.32
CA GLU A 53 -22.18 7.86 6.34
C GLU A 53 -20.94 7.03 5.96
N TRP A 54 -19.93 7.65 5.37
CA TRP A 54 -18.67 7.01 4.98
C TRP A 54 -17.56 7.20 6.02
N GLU A 55 -17.79 8.01 7.05
CA GLU A 55 -16.76 8.34 8.06
C GLU A 55 -16.30 7.11 8.85
N PHE A 56 -17.09 6.03 8.90
CA PHE A 56 -16.69 4.79 9.57
C PHE A 56 -15.43 4.15 8.94
N LEU A 57 -15.12 4.43 7.68
CA LEU A 57 -13.90 3.97 7.01
C LEU A 57 -12.69 4.84 7.34
N CYS A 58 -12.92 6.09 7.74
CA CYS A 58 -11.84 7.01 8.03
C CYS A 58 -10.94 6.47 9.12
N ARG A 59 -9.64 6.73 8.97
CA ARG A 59 -8.59 6.36 9.94
C ARG A 59 -8.34 4.88 10.08
N LYS A 60 -9.22 4.01 9.59
CA LYS A 60 -8.94 2.58 9.51
C LYS A 60 -7.69 2.39 8.64
N ARG A 61 -6.87 1.43 9.06
CA ARG A 61 -5.68 1.06 8.30
C ARG A 61 -6.12 0.27 7.07
N ALA A 62 -5.86 0.80 5.89
CA ALA A 62 -5.88 0.01 4.67
C ALA A 62 -4.52 -0.68 4.52
N THR A 63 -4.52 -1.95 4.11
CA THR A 63 -3.32 -2.71 3.77
C THR A 63 -3.62 -3.47 2.50
N CYS A 64 -2.81 -3.30 1.45
CA CYS A 64 -2.89 -4.12 0.25
C CYS A 64 -1.57 -4.85 0.05
N VAL A 65 -1.67 -6.13 -0.30
CA VAL A 65 -0.55 -7.00 -0.60
C VAL A 65 -0.65 -7.45 -2.05
N ARG A 66 0.47 -7.39 -2.75
CA ARG A 66 0.59 -7.83 -4.13
C ARG A 66 1.68 -8.88 -4.27
N ASP A 67 1.25 -10.08 -4.61
CA ASP A 67 2.10 -11.25 -4.76
C ASP A 67 2.65 -11.38 -6.19
N GLY A 68 3.82 -12.01 -6.32
CA GLY A 68 4.37 -12.41 -7.62
C GLY A 68 4.63 -11.25 -8.59
N ALA A 69 4.65 -10.02 -8.09
CA ALA A 69 4.81 -8.82 -8.90
C ALA A 69 6.27 -8.35 -8.97
N ALA A 70 7.21 -9.05 -8.34
CA ALA A 70 8.61 -8.64 -8.33
C ALA A 70 9.32 -9.02 -9.63
N ARG A 71 10.25 -8.17 -10.06
CA ARG A 71 11.29 -8.51 -11.05
C ARG A 71 12.64 -8.10 -10.48
N VAL A 72 13.51 -9.06 -10.27
CA VAL A 72 14.81 -8.86 -9.66
C VAL A 72 15.86 -8.78 -10.76
N ARG A 73 16.70 -7.75 -10.70
CA ARG A 73 17.82 -7.54 -11.62
C ARG A 73 19.06 -7.24 -10.82
N HIS A 74 20.19 -7.81 -11.21
CA HIS A 74 21.48 -7.54 -10.59
C HIS A 74 22.49 -7.18 -11.65
N ASP A 75 23.25 -6.12 -11.38
CA ASP A 75 24.46 -5.80 -12.11
C ASP A 75 25.67 -6.21 -11.25
N PRO A 76 26.43 -7.24 -11.65
CA PRO A 76 27.57 -7.73 -10.88
C PRO A 76 28.76 -6.77 -10.88
N VAL A 77 28.89 -5.92 -11.90
CA VAL A 77 29.99 -4.95 -12.01
C VAL A 77 29.77 -3.81 -11.03
N THR A 78 28.58 -3.21 -11.04
CA THR A 78 28.26 -2.11 -10.12
C THR A 78 27.76 -2.57 -8.75
N LYS A 79 27.57 -3.88 -8.55
CA LYS A 79 26.99 -4.50 -7.34
C LYS A 79 25.65 -3.88 -6.95
N ARG A 80 24.87 -3.50 -7.96
CA ARG A 80 23.54 -2.91 -7.79
C ARG A 80 22.47 -3.96 -8.01
N LEU A 81 21.60 -4.10 -7.03
CA LEU A 81 20.39 -4.90 -7.15
C LEU A 81 19.20 -3.97 -7.33
N ARG A 82 18.30 -4.32 -8.25
CA ARG A 82 17.03 -3.65 -8.45
C ARG A 82 15.91 -4.67 -8.30
N ILE A 83 14.90 -4.31 -7.52
CA ILE A 83 13.66 -5.08 -7.39
C ILE A 83 12.55 -4.19 -7.93
N ASP A 84 12.11 -4.46 -9.14
CA ASP A 84 11.02 -3.75 -9.80
C ASP A 84 9.67 -4.35 -9.42
N VAL A 85 8.66 -3.48 -9.35
CA VAL A 85 7.25 -3.89 -9.30
C VAL A 85 6.78 -3.95 -10.75
N ALA A 86 6.46 -5.15 -11.24
CA ALA A 86 6.05 -5.40 -12.62
C ALA A 86 4.80 -4.62 -13.03
N LYS A 87 3.94 -4.29 -12.07
CA LYS A 87 2.73 -3.47 -12.21
C LYS A 87 2.70 -2.42 -11.08
N ASP A 88 1.60 -1.71 -10.89
CA ASP A 88 1.43 -0.91 -9.67
C ASP A 88 1.41 -1.83 -8.44
N MET A 89 1.85 -1.37 -7.27
CA MET A 89 1.76 -2.19 -6.06
C MET A 89 0.34 -2.15 -5.47
N ALA A 90 -0.34 -1.01 -5.60
CA ALA A 90 -1.67 -0.77 -5.07
C ALA A 90 -2.38 0.32 -5.91
N PRO A 91 -2.87 -0.01 -7.12
CA PRO A 91 -3.46 0.92 -8.06
C PRO A 91 -4.79 1.53 -7.59
N LEU A 92 -5.38 1.02 -6.51
CA LEU A 92 -6.59 1.58 -5.89
C LEU A 92 -6.28 2.37 -4.61
N LEU A 93 -5.01 2.53 -4.25
CA LEU A 93 -4.56 3.34 -3.13
C LEU A 93 -3.83 4.57 -3.65
N PHE A 94 -4.33 5.74 -3.28
CA PHE A 94 -3.68 6.99 -3.57
C PHE A 94 -2.76 7.40 -2.41
N TYR A 95 -1.48 7.54 -2.71
CA TYR A 95 -0.46 7.96 -1.77
C TYR A 95 0.41 9.05 -2.40
N SER A 96 -0.22 10.10 -2.97
CA SER A 96 0.56 11.30 -3.29
C SER A 96 0.95 11.96 -1.99
N PRO A 97 2.23 12.14 -1.68
CA PRO A 97 2.55 12.59 -0.34
C PRO A 97 2.82 14.13 -0.29
N GLY A 98 2.37 14.88 -1.31
CA GLY A 98 2.41 16.34 -1.39
C GLY A 98 3.30 16.90 -2.53
N PRO A 99 3.28 18.24 -2.75
CA PRO A 99 4.01 18.90 -3.84
C PRO A 99 5.52 18.93 -3.65
N ARG A 100 6.01 18.72 -2.42
CA ARG A 100 7.43 18.51 -2.14
C ARG A 100 7.69 17.02 -2.08
N PRO A 101 8.70 16.48 -2.78
CA PRO A 101 8.86 15.05 -2.97
C PRO A 101 8.94 14.35 -1.61
N PRO A 102 7.96 13.52 -1.27
CA PRO A 102 7.96 12.83 -0.01
C PRO A 102 8.67 11.54 -0.31
N TYR A 103 9.94 11.54 0.02
CA TYR A 103 10.77 10.38 -0.18
C TYR A 103 10.30 9.31 0.80
N PHE A 104 9.92 8.16 0.26
CA PHE A 104 9.83 6.95 1.06
C PHE A 104 11.25 6.69 1.58
N ARG A 105 11.46 6.94 2.87
CA ARG A 105 12.75 6.74 3.53
C ARG A 105 12.82 5.30 4.01
N MET A 106 13.92 4.63 3.72
CA MET A 106 14.15 3.30 4.25
C MET A 106 14.22 3.38 5.76
N LYS A 107 13.38 2.61 6.44
CA LYS A 107 13.34 2.49 7.90
C LYS A 107 14.04 1.24 8.39
N TRP A 108 13.97 0.18 7.58
CA TRP A 108 14.50 -1.10 7.97
C TRP A 108 14.90 -1.94 6.76
N LEU A 109 15.97 -2.71 6.92
CA LEU A 109 16.52 -3.60 5.91
C LEU A 109 17.05 -4.86 6.59
N SER A 110 16.57 -6.02 6.16
CA SER A 110 16.97 -7.28 6.74
C SER A 110 18.36 -7.70 6.28
N ARG A 111 19.27 -7.92 7.23
CA ARG A 111 20.60 -8.51 6.95
C ARG A 111 20.50 -9.95 6.46
N GLU A 112 19.44 -10.69 6.82
CA GLU A 112 19.21 -12.07 6.36
C GLU A 112 19.02 -12.17 4.83
N TYR A 113 18.42 -11.13 4.24
CA TYR A 113 18.13 -11.08 2.81
C TYR A 113 19.14 -10.23 2.03
N PHE A 114 19.64 -9.14 2.61
CA PHE A 114 20.48 -8.16 1.91
C PHE A 114 21.92 -8.09 2.43
N GLY A 115 22.30 -8.91 3.42
CA GLY A 115 23.63 -8.92 4.00
C GLY A 115 24.03 -7.55 4.55
N ASN A 116 25.17 -7.04 4.09
CA ASN A 116 25.74 -5.76 4.51
C ASN A 116 25.37 -4.59 3.57
N ALA A 117 24.28 -4.70 2.82
CA ALA A 117 23.76 -3.61 2.00
C ALA A 117 23.65 -2.31 2.81
N ARG A 118 24.27 -1.23 2.31
CA ARG A 118 24.38 0.04 3.05
C ARG A 118 23.37 1.10 2.63
N ARG A 119 22.84 1.00 1.41
CA ARG A 119 21.97 2.02 0.82
C ARG A 119 20.86 1.34 0.05
N ALA A 120 19.63 1.76 0.33
CA ALA A 120 18.48 1.40 -0.48
C ALA A 120 17.58 2.62 -0.68
N ARG A 121 16.96 2.73 -1.86
CA ARG A 121 16.02 3.79 -2.19
C ARG A 121 14.84 3.25 -2.98
N ALA A 122 13.65 3.79 -2.70
CA ALA A 122 12.49 3.59 -3.56
C ALA A 122 12.68 4.35 -4.87
N LEU A 123 12.37 3.69 -5.98
CA LEU A 123 12.37 4.25 -7.33
C LEU A 123 10.94 4.66 -7.67
N LYS A 124 10.78 5.88 -8.20
CA LYS A 124 9.47 6.42 -8.56
C LYS A 124 9.34 6.67 -10.05
N LYS A 125 8.12 6.54 -10.55
CA LYS A 125 7.69 6.99 -11.88
C LYS A 125 6.25 7.49 -11.74
N ASP A 126 5.97 8.68 -12.28
CA ASP A 126 4.62 9.28 -12.26
C ASP A 126 4.05 9.40 -10.83
N GLY A 127 4.90 9.77 -9.87
CA GLY A 127 4.54 9.90 -8.45
C GLY A 127 4.39 8.58 -7.68
N ARG A 128 4.38 7.43 -8.36
CA ARG A 128 4.20 6.10 -7.75
C ARG A 128 5.52 5.35 -7.61
N VAL A 129 5.61 4.48 -6.60
CA VAL A 129 6.77 3.60 -6.42
C VAL A 129 6.68 2.45 -7.43
N ARG A 130 7.74 2.28 -8.23
CA ARG A 130 7.84 1.24 -9.26
C ARG A 130 8.95 0.24 -9.01
N GLY A 131 9.74 0.42 -7.96
CA GLY A 131 10.78 -0.50 -7.60
C GLY A 131 11.68 0.03 -6.50
N PHE A 132 12.75 -0.70 -6.23
CA PHE A 132 13.72 -0.43 -5.18
C PHE A 132 15.10 -0.73 -5.70
N ALA A 133 16.06 0.14 -5.41
CA ALA A 133 17.46 -0.07 -5.73
C ALA A 133 18.27 -0.23 -4.45
N PHE A 134 19.20 -1.18 -4.45
CA PHE A 134 20.10 -1.50 -3.35
C PHE A 134 21.54 -1.48 -3.86
N GLU A 135 22.44 -0.90 -3.07
CA GLU A 135 23.86 -0.80 -3.40
C GLU A 135 24.70 -1.77 -2.56
N ASN A 136 25.84 -2.19 -3.13
CA ASN A 136 26.80 -3.08 -2.50
C ASN A 136 26.23 -4.46 -2.17
N ILE A 137 25.43 -5.02 -3.08
CA ILE A 137 24.88 -6.37 -2.94
C ILE A 137 25.87 -7.40 -3.51
N PRO A 138 26.41 -8.33 -2.69
CA PRO A 138 27.25 -9.41 -3.17
C PRO A 138 26.49 -10.32 -4.14
N THR A 139 27.19 -10.85 -5.15
CA THR A 139 26.60 -11.73 -6.18
C THR A 139 25.87 -12.95 -5.59
N LYS A 140 26.41 -13.57 -4.53
CA LYS A 140 25.75 -14.68 -3.84
C LYS A 140 24.39 -14.28 -3.23
N THR A 141 24.33 -13.10 -2.62
CA THR A 141 23.09 -12.54 -2.06
C THR A 141 22.11 -12.17 -3.15
N ALA A 142 22.59 -11.57 -4.25
CA ALA A 142 21.75 -11.25 -5.40
C ALA A 142 21.14 -12.50 -6.04
N ARG A 143 21.91 -13.58 -6.18
CA ARG A 143 21.43 -14.86 -6.71
C ARG A 143 20.31 -15.45 -5.85
N LYS A 144 20.46 -15.44 -4.52
CA LYS A 144 19.37 -15.84 -3.61
C LYS A 144 18.08 -15.06 -3.88
N LEU A 145 18.18 -13.74 -4.09
CA LEU A 145 17.03 -12.88 -4.35
C LEU A 145 16.41 -13.12 -5.73
N LEU A 146 17.23 -13.42 -6.74
CA LEU A 146 16.77 -13.85 -8.07
C LEU A 146 16.01 -15.19 -7.98
N ASP A 147 16.55 -16.17 -7.26
CA ASP A 147 15.95 -17.51 -7.13
C ASP A 147 14.59 -17.47 -6.40
N MET A 148 14.37 -16.46 -5.54
CA MET A 148 13.11 -16.25 -4.82
C MET A 148 12.21 -15.17 -5.46
N GLU A 149 12.49 -14.70 -6.67
CA GLU A 149 11.74 -13.60 -7.32
C GLU A 149 10.22 -13.78 -7.23
N LYS A 150 9.73 -14.99 -7.53
CA LYS A 150 8.30 -15.34 -7.49
C LYS A 150 7.67 -15.34 -6.10
N ASP A 151 8.50 -15.37 -5.06
CA ASP A 151 8.10 -15.38 -3.65
C ASP A 151 8.22 -14.00 -3.01
N ILE A 152 8.71 -12.99 -3.74
CA ILE A 152 8.74 -11.61 -3.26
C ILE A 152 7.37 -10.98 -3.49
N SER A 153 6.81 -10.46 -2.41
CA SER A 153 5.55 -9.72 -2.40
C SER A 153 5.76 -8.30 -1.90
N PHE A 154 4.90 -7.40 -2.31
CA PHE A 154 4.94 -6.01 -1.86
C PHE A 154 3.69 -5.68 -1.08
N SER A 155 3.83 -4.89 -0.01
CA SER A 155 2.70 -4.43 0.78
C SER A 155 2.73 -2.92 0.93
N MET A 156 1.57 -2.29 0.75
CA MET A 156 1.32 -0.90 1.08
C MET A 156 0.33 -0.82 2.23
N GLU A 157 0.64 -0.01 3.24
CA GLU A 157 -0.26 0.24 4.36
C GLU A 157 -0.33 1.73 4.70
N GLY A 158 -1.49 2.19 5.16
CA GLY A 158 -1.69 3.56 5.63
C GLY A 158 -3.09 3.76 6.20
N ALA A 159 -3.29 4.84 6.94
CA ALA A 159 -4.62 5.20 7.40
C ALA A 159 -5.41 5.88 6.28
N ILE A 160 -6.67 5.49 6.13
CA ILE A 160 -7.58 6.11 5.18
C ILE A 160 -7.83 7.57 5.56
N GLN A 161 -7.60 8.47 4.61
CA GLN A 161 -7.74 9.93 4.73
C GLN A 161 -8.83 10.50 3.81
N GLY A 162 -9.37 9.71 2.90
CA GLY A 162 -10.44 10.14 2.00
C GLY A 162 -10.50 9.32 0.71
N LEU A 163 -11.08 9.94 -0.32
CA LEU A 163 -11.24 9.39 -1.66
C LEU A 163 -10.68 10.40 -2.68
N ALA A 164 -9.87 9.94 -3.63
CA ALA A 164 -9.27 10.77 -4.68
C ALA A 164 -9.35 10.04 -6.03
N ASN A 165 -10.03 10.62 -7.03
CA ASN A 165 -10.04 10.13 -8.42
C ASN A 165 -10.22 8.60 -8.57
N GLY A 166 -11.19 8.00 -7.86
CA GLY A 166 -11.42 6.56 -7.91
C GLY A 166 -10.46 5.71 -7.08
N GLU A 167 -9.69 6.32 -6.17
CA GLU A 167 -8.73 5.66 -5.30
C GLU A 167 -8.96 6.03 -3.83
N ILE A 168 -8.68 5.09 -2.93
CA ILE A 168 -8.69 5.36 -1.49
C ILE A 168 -7.43 6.16 -1.14
N ALA A 169 -7.62 7.39 -0.66
CA ALA A 169 -6.51 8.26 -0.30
C ALA A 169 -5.95 7.90 1.08
N LEU A 170 -4.66 7.61 1.14
CA LEU A 170 -3.90 7.41 2.37
C LEU A 170 -3.22 8.70 2.86
N ALA A 171 -3.24 9.75 2.04
CA ALA A 171 -2.70 11.06 2.33
C ALA A 171 -3.81 12.12 2.19
N ARG A 172 -3.75 13.18 3.00
CA ARG A 172 -4.67 14.33 2.89
C ARG A 172 -4.30 15.32 1.78
N SER A 173 -3.19 15.09 1.08
CA SER A 173 -2.71 16.00 0.03
C SER A 173 -3.30 15.63 -1.33
N GLY A 174 -3.31 16.59 -2.28
CA GLY A 174 -3.93 16.40 -3.60
C GLY A 174 -5.38 16.87 -3.65
N ARG A 175 -6.05 16.61 -4.78
CA ARG A 175 -7.47 16.92 -4.98
C ARG A 175 -8.31 15.74 -4.50
N LEU A 176 -8.78 15.81 -3.25
CA LEU A 176 -9.68 14.82 -2.68
C LEU A 176 -11.13 15.15 -3.05
N ILE A 177 -11.90 14.12 -3.37
CA ILE A 177 -13.34 14.22 -3.68
C ILE A 177 -14.14 14.18 -2.38
N LYS A 178 -13.80 13.24 -1.48
CA LYS A 178 -14.32 13.16 -0.11
C LYS A 178 -13.13 13.12 0.85
N THR A 179 -13.13 13.94 1.88
CA THR A 179 -11.99 14.10 2.79
C THR A 179 -12.39 13.72 4.20
N CYS A 180 -11.69 12.76 4.83
CA CYS A 180 -11.94 12.41 6.21
C CYS A 180 -11.87 13.64 7.13
N PRO A 181 -12.76 13.71 8.16
CA PRO A 181 -12.76 14.78 9.14
C PRO A 181 -11.35 15.04 9.71
N ALA A 182 -11.04 16.30 9.97
CA ALA A 182 -9.75 16.66 10.55
C ALA A 182 -9.61 16.09 11.97
N GLU A 183 -8.39 15.69 12.32
CA GLU A 183 -8.08 15.21 13.66
C GLU A 183 -8.39 16.27 14.72
N THR A 184 -8.97 15.85 15.84
CA THR A 184 -8.65 16.46 17.12
C THR A 184 -7.21 16.10 17.46
N LYS A 185 -6.38 17.04 17.93
CA LYS A 185 -4.90 16.99 18.10
C LYS A 185 -4.27 15.77 18.83
N LYS A 186 -5.03 14.76 19.24
CA LYS A 186 -4.59 13.70 20.17
C LYS A 186 -3.89 12.50 19.53
N GLU A 187 -4.03 12.22 18.23
CA GLU A 187 -3.30 11.07 17.63
C GLU A 187 -3.05 11.20 16.12
N PRO A 188 -1.80 11.42 15.68
CA PRO A 188 -1.47 11.55 14.27
C PRO A 188 -1.61 10.22 13.52
N ALA A 189 -2.09 10.29 12.27
CA ALA A 189 -2.22 9.12 11.40
C ALA A 189 -0.92 8.31 11.32
N PRO A 190 -0.97 6.96 11.35
CA PRO A 190 0.20 6.14 11.06
C PRO A 190 0.76 6.51 9.68
N PRO A 191 2.10 6.55 9.52
CA PRO A 191 2.70 6.89 8.24
C PRO A 191 2.34 5.86 7.17
N ILE A 192 2.30 6.30 5.92
CA ILE A 192 2.19 5.38 4.78
C ILE A 192 3.48 4.56 4.72
N ALA A 193 3.36 3.24 4.72
CA ALA A 193 4.48 2.32 4.70
C ALA A 193 4.42 1.41 3.48
N ILE A 194 5.62 1.09 2.98
CA ILE A 194 5.83 0.12 1.91
C ILE A 194 6.77 -0.96 2.43
N LYS A 195 6.42 -2.22 2.21
CA LYS A 195 7.22 -3.37 2.60
C LYS A 195 7.53 -4.24 1.39
N ILE A 196 8.72 -4.82 1.38
CA ILE A 196 9.04 -6.03 0.61
C ILE A 196 8.96 -7.19 1.59
N ILE A 197 8.25 -8.26 1.21
CA ILE A 197 7.94 -9.40 2.07
C ILE A 197 8.36 -10.67 1.34
N ASP A 198 9.01 -11.58 2.06
CA ASP A 198 9.16 -12.97 1.63
C ASP A 198 7.85 -13.68 1.91
N ARG A 199 7.11 -14.02 0.87
CA ARG A 199 5.80 -14.68 0.96
C ARG A 199 5.89 -16.05 1.62
N LYS A 200 6.98 -16.80 1.40
CA LYS A 200 7.12 -18.14 1.96
C LYS A 200 7.23 -18.13 3.48
N THR A 201 7.96 -17.14 4.01
CA THR A 201 8.23 -17.05 5.46
C THR A 201 7.37 -16.02 6.18
N GLY A 202 6.66 -15.16 5.44
CA GLY A 202 5.94 -14.00 5.97
C GLY A 202 6.85 -12.89 6.51
N LYS A 203 8.18 -13.05 6.42
CA LYS A 203 9.14 -12.08 6.97
C LYS A 203 9.20 -10.84 6.09
N VAL A 204 9.19 -9.67 6.74
CA VAL A 204 9.55 -8.42 6.07
C VAL A 204 11.03 -8.51 5.67
N MET A 205 11.35 -8.15 4.44
CA MET A 205 12.72 -8.07 3.91
C MET A 205 13.25 -6.64 3.98
N ALA A 206 12.39 -5.65 3.70
CA ALA A 206 12.72 -4.23 3.78
C ALA A 206 11.45 -3.39 4.00
N ARG A 207 11.59 -2.24 4.66
CA ARG A 207 10.49 -1.31 4.96
C ARG A 207 10.89 0.13 4.65
N TRP A 208 10.00 0.85 3.98
CA TRP A 208 10.06 2.29 3.77
C TRP A 208 8.82 2.97 4.35
N GLU A 209 8.99 4.21 4.79
CA GLU A 209 7.89 5.05 5.26
C GLU A 209 7.92 6.41 4.56
N ALA A 210 6.74 6.93 4.23
CA ALA A 210 6.61 8.30 3.77
C ALA A 210 7.12 9.24 4.87
N ALA A 211 8.05 10.12 4.53
CA ALA A 211 8.49 11.16 5.46
C ALA A 211 7.30 12.07 5.83
N ARG A 212 7.13 12.33 7.13
CA ARG A 212 6.24 13.40 7.58
C ARG A 212 6.93 14.74 7.27
N ASN A 213 6.22 15.64 6.59
CA ASN A 213 6.64 17.04 6.46
C ASN A 213 6.37 17.77 7.78
#